data_AF-A0A1D2W900-F1
#
_entry.id   AF-A0A1D2W900-F1
#
_cell.length_a   1.000
_cell.length_b   1.000
_cell.length_c   1.000
_cell.angle_alpha   90.00
_cell.angle_beta   90.00
_cell.angle_gamma   90.00
#
_symmetry.space_group_name_H-M   'P 1'
#
loop_
_entity.id
_entity.type
_entity.pdbx_description
1 polymer ?
#
loop_
_entity_poly.entity_id
_entity_poly.type
_entity_poly.pdbx_seq_one_letter_code
_entity_poly.pdbx_strand_id
1 'polypeptide(L)'
;MGAIRVLNRVDEVKEELKGEELHALGNFKVGNIIGKLRAVIADEDVDIKANEAKSIKIKKINIPKNYITFLSAYASNRYGHTVAVGEEVHLPMSMKRTVDYASFLANIDGTIKEDDLLGVLVLLPVEMIK
;
A
#
# COMPACT_ATOMS: atom_id res chain seq x y z
N MET A 1 -13.25 41.16 -24.27
CA MET A 1 -12.33 40.96 -23.12
C MET A 1 -12.31 39.53 -22.55
N GLY A 2 -13.14 38.57 -23.00
CA GLY A 2 -13.16 37.20 -22.42
C GLY A 2 -12.08 36.22 -22.91
N ALA A 3 -11.63 36.34 -24.16
CA ALA A 3 -10.71 35.34 -24.76
C ALA A 3 -9.27 35.40 -24.22
N ILE A 4 -8.76 36.60 -23.92
CA ILE A 4 -7.38 36.81 -23.44
C ILE A 4 -7.18 36.19 -22.03
N ARG A 5 -8.21 36.24 -21.19
CA ARG A 5 -8.15 35.72 -19.81
C ARG A 5 -8.17 34.19 -19.75
N VAL A 6 -8.80 33.54 -20.74
CA VAL A 6 -8.80 32.07 -20.87
C VAL A 6 -7.45 31.57 -21.38
N LEU A 7 -6.83 32.27 -22.34
CA LEU A 7 -5.52 31.92 -22.87
C LEU A 7 -4.43 31.96 -21.78
N ASN A 8 -4.35 33.04 -21.00
CA ASN A 8 -3.38 33.14 -19.90
C ASN A 8 -3.53 32.01 -18.88
N ARG A 9 -4.77 31.62 -18.55
CA ARG A 9 -5.03 30.54 -17.59
C ARG A 9 -4.68 29.16 -18.16
N VAL A 10 -4.83 28.96 -19.46
CA VAL A 10 -4.39 27.73 -20.14
C VAL A 10 -2.87 27.63 -20.18
N ASP A 11 -2.18 28.75 -20.36
CA ASP A 11 -0.71 28.78 -20.37
C ASP A 11 -0.13 28.61 -18.96
N GLU A 12 -0.75 29.21 -17.93
CA GLU A 12 -0.43 28.96 -16.52
C GLU A 12 -0.59 27.48 -16.15
N VAL A 13 -1.71 26.84 -16.55
CA VAL A 13 -1.93 25.41 -16.31
C VAL A 13 -0.89 24.54 -17.03
N LYS A 14 -0.46 24.92 -18.24
CA LYS A 14 0.59 24.18 -18.97
C LYS A 14 1.96 24.31 -18.31
N GLU A 15 2.29 25.49 -17.78
CA GLU A 15 3.53 25.71 -17.03
C GLU A 15 3.53 24.92 -15.71
N GLU A 16 2.39 24.89 -15.01
CA GLU A 16 2.19 24.11 -13.78
C GLU A 16 2.32 22.60 -14.03
N LEU A 17 1.70 22.09 -15.11
CA LEU A 17 1.84 20.69 -15.55
C LEU A 17 3.28 20.33 -15.95
N LYS A 18 4.01 21.23 -16.61
CA LYS A 18 5.45 21.03 -16.89
C LYS A 18 6.30 21.02 -15.62
N GLY A 19 5.94 21.82 -14.63
CA GLY A 19 6.57 21.84 -13.31
C GLY A 19 6.37 20.52 -12.55
N GLU A 20 5.19 19.91 -12.65
CA GLU A 20 4.91 18.57 -12.10
C GLU A 20 5.70 17.48 -12.83
N GLU A 21 5.84 17.56 -14.16
CA GLU A 21 6.66 16.63 -14.95
C GLU A 21 8.17 16.73 -14.66
N LEU A 22 8.67 17.91 -14.25
CA LEU A 22 10.07 18.14 -13.89
C LEU A 22 10.54 17.33 -12.65
N HIS A 23 9.61 16.91 -11.79
CA HIS A 23 9.88 16.04 -10.63
C HIS A 23 9.53 14.56 -10.88
N ALA A 24 9.00 14.22 -12.05
CA ALA A 24 8.69 12.84 -12.39
C ALA A 24 9.97 12.05 -12.68
N LEU A 25 10.22 10.99 -11.90
CA LEU A 25 11.34 10.06 -12.13
C LEU A 25 11.16 9.17 -13.39
N GLY A 26 10.03 9.31 -14.07
CA GLY A 26 9.66 8.59 -15.28
C GLY A 26 8.32 7.84 -15.15
N ASN A 27 7.66 7.62 -16.28
CA ASN A 27 6.45 6.81 -16.38
C ASN A 27 6.84 5.38 -16.78
N PHE A 28 6.33 4.34 -16.09
CA PHE A 28 6.55 2.95 -16.47
C PHE A 28 5.24 2.29 -16.91
N LYS A 29 5.30 1.51 -18.00
CA LYS A 29 4.17 0.69 -18.46
C LYS A 29 4.25 -0.68 -17.79
N VAL A 30 3.29 -0.98 -16.94
CA VAL A 30 3.03 -2.35 -16.50
C VAL A 30 2.32 -3.07 -17.65
N GLY A 31 2.82 -4.24 -18.08
CA GLY A 31 2.23 -5.03 -19.17
C GLY A 31 0.90 -5.68 -18.81
N ASN A 32 0.68 -6.95 -19.17
CA ASN A 32 -0.54 -7.71 -18.84
C ASN A 32 -0.59 -8.23 -17.38
N ILE A 33 0.02 -7.53 -16.43
CA ILE A 33 0.11 -7.99 -15.04
C ILE A 33 -1.21 -7.68 -14.31
N ILE A 34 -1.92 -8.73 -13.89
CA ILE A 34 -3.09 -8.59 -13.02
C ILE A 34 -2.62 -8.62 -11.57
N GLY A 35 -2.66 -7.46 -10.92
CA GLY A 35 -2.45 -7.35 -9.49
C GLY A 35 -3.67 -7.79 -8.70
N LYS A 36 -3.45 -8.58 -7.64
CA LYS A 36 -4.51 -9.01 -6.71
C LYS A 36 -4.44 -8.16 -5.45
N LEU A 37 -5.54 -7.47 -5.15
CA LEU A 37 -5.67 -6.71 -3.90
C LEU A 37 -6.20 -7.62 -2.78
N ARG A 38 -5.60 -7.53 -1.60
CA ARG A 38 -6.04 -8.20 -0.39
C ARG A 38 -6.13 -7.17 0.72
N ALA A 39 -7.28 -7.11 1.38
CA ALA A 39 -7.42 -6.28 2.57
C ALA A 39 -6.60 -6.90 3.70
N VAL A 40 -5.85 -6.07 4.42
CA VAL A 40 -5.19 -6.42 5.68
C VAL A 40 -6.17 -6.04 6.78
N ILE A 41 -6.83 -7.04 7.36
CA ILE A 41 -7.93 -6.88 8.32
C ILE A 41 -7.48 -7.37 9.69
N ALA A 42 -7.70 -6.59 10.74
CA ALA A 42 -7.39 -7.00 12.11
C ALA A 42 -8.19 -8.26 12.53
N ASP A 43 -7.53 -9.16 13.25
CA ASP A 43 -8.10 -10.38 13.87
C ASP A 43 -8.02 -10.33 15.39
N GLU A 44 -7.87 -9.12 15.95
CA GLU A 44 -7.84 -8.84 17.38
C GLU A 44 -8.21 -7.38 17.69
N ASP A 45 -8.65 -7.14 18.92
CA ASP A 45 -8.76 -5.82 19.52
C ASP A 45 -7.41 -5.45 20.17
N VAL A 46 -6.84 -4.30 19.81
CA VAL A 46 -5.53 -3.87 20.33
C VAL A 46 -5.45 -2.36 20.54
N ASP A 47 -5.07 -1.95 21.74
CA ASP A 47 -4.76 -0.55 22.04
C ASP A 47 -3.41 -0.17 21.45
N ILE A 48 -3.33 1.03 20.87
CA ILE A 48 -2.13 1.56 20.23
C ILE A 48 -1.80 2.96 20.74
N LYS A 49 -0.50 3.27 20.78
CA LYS A 49 0.04 4.58 21.16
C LYS A 49 0.74 5.28 20.01
N ALA A 50 0.62 6.60 19.98
CA ALA A 50 1.29 7.41 18.97
C ALA A 50 2.79 7.15 18.95
N ASN A 51 3.35 7.01 17.74
CA ASN A 51 4.76 6.75 17.44
C ASN A 51 5.27 5.36 17.84
N GLU A 52 4.39 4.38 18.05
CA GLU A 52 4.80 3.00 18.28
C GLU A 52 4.58 2.13 17.03
N ALA A 53 5.47 1.15 16.84
CA ALA A 53 5.26 0.05 15.90
C ALA A 53 4.75 -1.17 16.67
N LYS A 54 3.59 -1.69 16.27
CA LYS A 54 2.95 -2.84 16.93
C LYS A 54 2.74 -3.97 15.93
N SER A 55 3.01 -5.20 16.37
CA SER A 55 2.60 -6.38 15.61
C SER A 55 1.14 -6.66 15.93
N ILE A 56 0.30 -6.69 14.89
CA ILE A 56 -1.14 -6.91 14.98
C ILE A 56 -1.47 -8.18 14.22
N LYS A 57 -2.20 -9.09 14.86
CA LYS A 57 -2.74 -10.29 14.24
C LYS A 57 -3.79 -9.90 13.21
N ILE A 58 -3.72 -10.51 12.02
CA ILE A 58 -4.62 -10.23 10.92
C ILE A 58 -5.33 -11.49 10.43
N LYS A 59 -6.47 -11.28 9.76
CA LYS A 59 -7.16 -12.37 9.06
C LYS A 59 -6.26 -12.89 7.96
N LYS A 60 -6.04 -14.21 7.98
CA LYS A 60 -5.02 -14.87 7.15
C LYS A 60 -5.17 -14.55 5.66
N ILE A 61 -4.07 -14.12 5.03
CA ILE A 61 -3.97 -13.92 3.58
C ILE A 61 -3.10 -15.01 2.99
N ASN A 62 -3.62 -15.74 2.00
CA ASN A 62 -2.85 -16.73 1.25
C ASN A 62 -2.09 -16.06 0.09
N ILE A 63 -0.77 -16.26 0.05
CA ILE A 63 0.10 -15.81 -1.04
C ILE A 63 0.47 -17.03 -1.90
N PRO A 64 0.08 -17.07 -3.19
CA PRO A 64 0.52 -18.13 -4.09
C PRO A 64 2.03 -18.10 -4.32
N LYS A 65 2.59 -19.24 -4.74
CA LYS A 65 3.98 -19.30 -5.23
C LYS A 65 4.22 -18.29 -6.36
N ASN A 66 5.43 -17.77 -6.44
CA ASN A 66 5.89 -16.82 -7.48
C ASN A 66 5.06 -15.53 -7.50
N TYR A 67 4.78 -14.97 -6.32
CA TYR A 67 4.19 -13.64 -6.18
C TYR A 67 5.06 -12.77 -5.31
N ILE A 68 5.29 -11.53 -5.75
CA ILE A 68 5.80 -10.46 -4.90
C ILE A 68 4.63 -9.74 -4.23
N THR A 69 4.94 -9.10 -3.11
CA THR A 69 3.97 -8.32 -2.33
C THR A 69 4.48 -6.92 -2.08
N PHE A 70 3.60 -5.94 -2.18
CA PHE A 70 3.85 -4.59 -1.66
C PHE A 70 2.58 -4.05 -1.01
N LEU A 71 2.77 -3.19 -0.02
CA LEU A 71 1.68 -2.50 0.64
C LEU A 71 1.29 -1.28 -0.19
N SER A 72 -0.01 -1.05 -0.34
CA SER A 72 -0.51 0.22 -0.84
C SER A 72 -0.08 1.33 0.11
N ALA A 73 0.59 2.35 -0.43
CA ALA A 73 1.02 3.51 0.34
C ALA A 73 -0.13 4.48 0.66
N TYR A 74 -1.36 4.17 0.23
CA TYR A 74 -2.52 5.00 0.54
C TYR A 74 -3.01 4.76 1.97
N ALA A 75 -3.06 5.82 2.78
CA ALA A 75 -3.52 5.80 4.16
C ALA A 75 -4.92 5.16 4.25
N SER A 76 -4.97 3.93 4.76
CA SER A 76 -6.21 3.12 4.80
C SER A 76 -6.82 3.07 6.19
N ASN A 77 -6.06 3.39 7.24
CA ASN A 77 -6.51 3.39 8.62
C ASN A 77 -6.30 4.76 9.27
N ARG A 78 -7.28 5.21 10.06
CA ARG A 78 -7.23 6.54 10.71
C ARG A 78 -6.11 6.69 11.73
N TYR A 79 -5.61 5.59 12.31
CA TYR A 79 -4.64 5.63 13.40
C TYR A 79 -3.20 5.51 12.90
N GLY A 80 -2.95 5.10 11.65
CA GLY A 80 -1.61 4.78 11.19
C GLY A 80 -1.56 3.94 9.92
N HIS A 81 -0.44 3.25 9.71
CA HIS A 81 -0.17 2.51 8.48
C HIS A 81 0.44 1.14 8.78
N THR A 82 -0.02 0.11 8.06
CA THR A 82 0.76 -1.12 7.93
C THR A 82 2.04 -0.83 7.15
N VAL A 83 3.20 -1.18 7.70
CA VAL A 83 4.53 -0.97 7.09
C VAL A 83 5.22 -2.27 6.69
N ALA A 84 4.80 -3.40 7.27
CA ALA A 84 5.24 -4.73 6.88
C ALA A 84 4.14 -5.75 7.18
N VAL A 85 4.19 -6.89 6.50
CA VAL A 85 3.35 -8.05 6.78
C VAL A 85 4.17 -9.32 6.68
N GLY A 86 3.80 -10.35 7.43
CA GLY A 86 4.49 -11.62 7.40
C GLY A 86 3.76 -12.75 8.09
N GLU A 87 4.42 -13.90 8.09
CA GLU A 87 4.09 -15.08 8.89
C GLU A 87 5.29 -15.40 9.81
N GLU A 88 5.07 -16.22 10.83
CA GLU A 88 6.10 -16.58 11.81
C GLU A 88 7.35 -17.21 11.16
N VAL A 89 7.15 -18.03 10.12
CA VAL A 89 8.23 -18.75 9.43
C VAL A 89 8.46 -18.16 8.05
N HIS A 90 9.64 -17.61 7.82
CA HIS A 90 10.00 -17.08 6.51
C HIS A 90 10.13 -18.21 5.47
N LEU A 91 9.23 -18.22 4.48
CA LEU A 91 9.26 -19.17 3.37
C LEU A 91 9.73 -18.50 2.07
N PRO A 92 10.45 -19.24 1.20
CA PRO A 92 10.89 -18.71 -0.09
C PRO A 92 9.70 -18.44 -1.01
N MET A 93 9.83 -17.47 -1.91
CA MET A 93 8.77 -17.07 -2.85
C MET A 93 8.33 -18.21 -3.79
N SER A 94 9.18 -19.21 -4.02
CA SER A 94 8.86 -20.41 -4.81
C SER A 94 7.82 -21.32 -4.16
N MET A 95 7.53 -21.13 -2.88
CA MET A 95 6.51 -21.86 -2.11
C MET A 95 5.25 -21.03 -1.91
N LYS A 96 4.15 -21.69 -1.56
CA LYS A 96 2.97 -21.00 -1.03
C LYS A 96 3.33 -20.45 0.34
N ARG A 97 2.89 -19.23 0.61
CA ARG A 97 3.18 -18.49 1.85
C ARG A 97 1.87 -17.98 2.44
N THR A 98 1.90 -17.65 3.72
CA THR A 98 0.79 -16.99 4.37
C THR A 98 1.22 -15.68 5.01
N VAL A 99 0.23 -14.90 5.40
CA VAL A 99 0.41 -13.70 6.20
C VAL A 99 -0.66 -13.72 7.27
N ASP A 100 -0.25 -13.64 8.52
CA ASP A 100 -1.11 -13.60 9.71
C ASP A 100 -0.73 -12.52 10.71
N TYR A 101 0.34 -11.76 10.46
CA TYR A 101 0.68 -10.54 11.20
C TYR A 101 0.98 -9.35 10.29
N ALA A 102 0.65 -8.16 10.79
CA ALA A 102 0.99 -6.87 10.23
C ALA A 102 1.78 -6.04 11.25
N SER A 103 2.93 -5.50 10.84
CA SER A 103 3.60 -4.44 11.60
C SER A 103 2.91 -3.12 11.27
N PHE A 104 2.30 -2.51 12.26
CA PHE A 104 1.51 -1.28 12.15
C PHE A 104 2.20 -0.14 12.88
N LEU A 105 2.48 0.96 12.18
CA LEU A 105 3.01 2.19 12.76
C LEU A 105 1.86 3.13 13.10
N ALA A 106 1.65 3.37 14.39
CA ALA A 106 0.60 4.26 14.89
C ALA A 106 1.08 5.73 14.90
N ASN A 107 0.25 6.61 14.35
CA ASN A 107 0.48 8.06 14.31
C ASN A 107 -0.23 8.79 15.47
N ILE A 108 -1.32 8.20 15.98
CA ILE A 108 -2.13 8.74 17.07
C ILE A 108 -2.57 7.60 18.00
N ASP A 109 -2.88 7.94 19.25
CA ASP A 109 -3.46 7.01 20.22
C ASP A 109 -4.83 6.51 19.76
N GLY A 110 -5.14 5.25 20.06
CA GLY A 110 -6.44 4.67 19.76
C GLY A 110 -6.54 3.19 20.08
N THR A 111 -7.61 2.59 19.58
CA THR A 111 -7.85 1.15 19.68
C THR A 111 -8.22 0.68 18.29
N ILE A 112 -7.44 -0.26 17.76
CA ILE A 112 -7.79 -1.03 16.57
C ILE A 112 -8.76 -2.12 17.03
N LYS A 113 -9.85 -2.28 16.30
CA LYS A 113 -10.85 -3.32 16.54
C LYS A 113 -10.69 -4.47 15.58
N GLU A 114 -11.11 -5.66 16.00
CA GLU A 114 -11.33 -6.76 15.07
C GLU A 114 -12.19 -6.26 13.89
N ASP A 115 -11.87 -6.72 12.68
CA ASP A 115 -12.47 -6.27 11.41
C ASP A 115 -12.08 -4.87 10.91
N ASP A 116 -11.25 -4.11 11.63
CA ASP A 116 -10.71 -2.86 11.10
C ASP A 116 -9.78 -3.11 9.90
N LEU A 117 -9.92 -2.26 8.88
CA LEU A 117 -9.00 -2.21 7.75
C LEU A 117 -7.69 -1.54 8.18
N LEU A 118 -6.58 -2.27 8.10
CA LEU A 118 -5.24 -1.79 8.43
C LEU A 118 -4.46 -1.33 7.19
N GLY A 119 -4.79 -1.88 6.02
CA GLY A 119 -4.10 -1.61 4.78
C GLY A 119 -4.55 -2.49 3.61
N VAL A 120 -3.89 -2.33 2.48
CA VAL A 120 -4.11 -3.16 1.29
C VAL A 120 -2.78 -3.76 0.85
N LEU A 121 -2.73 -5.09 0.79
CA LEU A 121 -1.60 -5.84 0.25
C LEU A 121 -1.87 -6.13 -1.23
N VAL A 122 -0.94 -5.71 -2.07
CA VAL A 122 -0.97 -5.99 -3.51
C VAL A 122 -0.06 -7.17 -3.81
N LEU A 123 -0.60 -8.17 -4.50
CA LEU A 123 0.12 -9.36 -4.91
C LEU A 123 0.29 -9.31 -6.44
N LEU A 124 1.53 -9.32 -6.92
CA LEU A 124 1.83 -9.38 -8.35
C LEU A 124 2.48 -10.72 -8.71
N PRO A 125 2.00 -11.42 -9.75
CA PRO A 125 2.67 -12.60 -10.26
C PRO A 125 4.04 -12.21 -10.84
N VAL A 126 5.03 -13.05 -10.62
CA VAL A 126 6.37 -12.92 -11.20
C VAL A 126 6.81 -14.25 -11.81
N GLU A 127 7.71 -14.18 -12.77
CA GLU A 127 8.42 -15.34 -13.30
C GLU A 127 9.87 -15.29 -12.81
N MET A 128 10.34 -16.39 -12.23
CA MET A 128 11.73 -16.51 -11.78
C MET A 128 12.58 -16.94 -12.97
N ILE A 129 13.47 -16.06 -13.42
CA ILE A 129 14.47 -16.38 -14.46
C ILE A 129 15.66 -17.05 -13.77
N LYS A 130 16.14 -18.17 -14.35
CA LYS A 130 17.34 -18.88 -13.88
C LYS A 130 18.62 -18.26 -14.42
#